data_AF-A0A927RAW3-F1
#
_entry.id   AF-A0A927RAW3-F1
#
_cell.length_a   1.000
_cell.length_b   1.000
_cell.length_c   1.000
_cell.angle_alpha   90.00
_cell.angle_beta   90.00
_cell.angle_gamma   90.00
#
_symmetry.space_group_name_H-M   'P 1'
#
loop_
_entity.id
_entity.type
_entity.pdbx_description
1 polymer ?
#
loop_
_entity_poly.entity_id
_entity_poly.type
_entity_poly.pdbx_seq_one_letter_code
_entity_poly.pdbx_strand_id
1 'polypeptide(L)' 'MPETLVDTLRAKDPVDALVEIASIGRQLDLETEIQVRRARNQGCSWEVIAAALGVSRQAVHKKYAGRPGLLGRRKR' A
#
# COMPACT_ATOMS: atom_id res chain seq x y z
N MET A 1 -5.91 -6.35 27.17
CA MET A 1 -5.32 -5.65 26.00
C MET A 1 -5.29 -6.67 24.87
N PRO A 2 -5.85 -6.39 23.68
CA PRO A 2 -5.68 -7.31 22.56
C PRO A 2 -4.18 -7.48 22.29
N GLU A 3 -3.74 -8.72 22.10
CA GLU A 3 -2.39 -9.01 21.63
C GLU A 3 -2.18 -8.26 20.31
N THR A 4 -1.12 -7.47 20.22
CA THR A 4 -0.86 -6.74 18.98
C THR A 4 -0.23 -7.70 17.97
N LEU A 5 -0.40 -7.43 16.67
CA LEU A 5 0.28 -8.19 15.61
C LEU A 5 1.81 -8.25 15.81
N VAL A 6 2.39 -7.23 16.45
CA VAL A 6 3.83 -7.21 16.74
C VAL A 6 4.19 -8.22 17.83
N ASP A 7 3.34 -8.39 18.84
CA ASP A 7 3.56 -9.34 19.92
C ASP A 7 3.46 -10.79 19.39
N THR A 8 2.48 -11.08 18.53
CA THR A 8 2.35 -12.41 17.88
C THR A 8 3.56 -12.74 17.02
N LEU A 9 4.08 -11.76 16.25
CA LEU A 9 5.28 -11.94 15.41
C LEU A 9 6.55 -12.17 16.25
N ARG A 10 6.67 -11.52 17.42
CA ARG A 10 7.82 -11.70 18.32
C ARG A 10 7.86 -13.08 18.98
N ALA A 11 6.70 -13.71 19.16
CA ALA A 11 6.59 -15.03 19.77
C ALA A 11 6.88 -16.19 18.80
N LYS A 12 6.93 -15.92 17.48
CA LYS A 12 7.19 -16.92 16.43
C LYS A 12 8.68 -17.14 16.21
N ASP A 13 9.01 -18.26 15.57
CA ASP A 13 10.35 -18.45 14.98
C ASP A 13 10.64 -17.31 13.98
N PRO A 14 11.88 -16.78 13.93
CA PRO A 14 12.21 -15.66 13.04
C PRO A 14 11.89 -15.91 11.56
N VAL A 15 12.05 -17.14 11.06
CA VAL A 15 11.77 -17.45 9.65
C VAL A 15 10.27 -17.44 9.38
N ASP A 16 9.48 -18.03 10.28
CA ASP A 16 8.01 -18.01 10.20
C ASP A 16 7.46 -16.57 10.30
N ALA A 17 8.01 -15.77 11.21
CA ALA A 17 7.67 -14.36 11.35
C ALA A 17 7.96 -13.59 10.05
N LEU A 18 9.09 -13.85 9.38
CA LEU A 18 9.42 -13.21 8.09
C LEU A 18 8.46 -13.61 6.97
N VAL A 19 8.02 -14.87 6.91
CA VAL A 19 7.01 -15.33 5.93
C VAL A 19 5.68 -14.60 6.15
N GLU A 20 5.26 -14.46 7.40
CA GLU A 20 4.03 -13.75 7.76
C GLU A 20 4.14 -12.25 7.47
N ILE A 21 5.26 -11.61 7.85
CA ILE A 21 5.55 -10.21 7.52
C ILE A 21 5.51 -9.99 6.00
N ALA A 22 6.09 -10.88 5.21
CA ALA A 22 6.07 -10.78 3.75
C ALA A 22 4.65 -10.94 3.17
N SER A 23 3.81 -11.77 3.77
CA SER A 23 2.39 -11.90 3.39
C SER A 23 1.61 -10.62 3.69
N ILE A 24 1.76 -10.09 4.91
CA ILE A 24 1.11 -8.86 5.36
C ILE A 24 1.58 -7.67 4.53
N GLY A 25 2.89 -7.56 4.25
CA GLY A 25 3.45 -6.51 3.39
C GLY A 25 2.80 -6.48 2.01
N ARG A 26 2.59 -7.64 1.37
CA ARG A 26 1.89 -7.74 0.08
C ARG A 26 0.44 -7.27 0.17
N GLN A 27 -0.29 -7.67 1.22
CA GLN A 27 -1.67 -7.22 1.43
C GLN A 27 -1.75 -5.71 1.68
N LEU A 28 -0.82 -5.19 2.49
CA LEU A 28 -0.73 -3.77 2.79
C LEU A 28 -0.41 -2.94 1.54
N ASP A 29 0.50 -3.40 0.68
CA ASP A 29 0.82 -2.73 -0.59
C ASP A 29 -0.40 -2.66 -1.52
N LEU A 30 -1.17 -3.76 -1.64
CA LEU A 30 -2.40 -3.80 -2.44
C LEU A 30 -3.47 -2.84 -1.91
N GLU A 31 -3.73 -2.87 -0.60
CA GLU A 31 -4.71 -1.97 0.01
C GLU A 31 -4.26 -0.51 -0.12
N THR A 32 -2.97 -0.24 0.04
CA THR A 32 -2.41 1.11 -0.16
C THR A 32 -2.66 1.59 -1.59
N GLU A 33 -2.45 0.76 -2.62
CA GLU A 33 -2.76 1.13 -4.00
C GLU A 33 -4.24 1.47 -4.19
N ILE A 34 -5.14 0.65 -3.62
CA ILE A 34 -6.59 0.88 -3.66
C ILE A 34 -6.94 2.24 -3.02
N GLN A 35 -6.37 2.53 -1.85
CA GLN A 35 -6.63 3.78 -1.15
C GLN A 35 -6.05 5.00 -1.86
N VAL A 36 -4.84 4.89 -2.43
CA VAL A 36 -4.27 5.94 -3.29
C VAL A 36 -5.18 6.23 -4.48
N ARG A 37 -5.70 5.19 -5.15
CA ARG A 37 -6.64 5.36 -6.27
C ARG A 37 -7.95 6.00 -5.83
N ARG A 38 -8.51 5.60 -4.68
CA ARG A 38 -9.71 6.21 -4.09
C ARG A 38 -9.49 7.70 -3.78
N ALA A 39 -8.38 8.04 -3.14
CA ALA A 39 -8.00 9.43 -2.84
C ALA A 39 -7.84 10.26 -4.11
N ARG A 40 -7.19 9.71 -5.15
CA ARG A 40 -7.08 10.38 -6.46
C ARG A 40 -8.45 10.60 -7.12
N ASN A 41 -9.35 9.63 -7.05
CA ASN A 41 -10.71 9.75 -7.58
C ASN A 41 -11.57 10.78 -6.80
N GLN A 42 -11.27 10.99 -5.52
CA GLN A 42 -11.88 12.03 -4.69
C GLN A 42 -11.26 13.43 -4.91
N GLY A 43 -10.28 13.55 -5.81
CA GLY A 43 -9.63 14.82 -6.12
C GLY A 43 -8.46 15.20 -5.20
N CYS A 44 -8.07 14.35 -4.25
CA CYS A 44 -6.92 14.61 -3.37
C CYS A 44 -5.65 14.78 -4.19
N SER A 45 -4.86 15.84 -3.97
CA SER A 45 -3.61 16.07 -4.68
C SER A 45 -2.56 14.99 -4.35
N TRP A 46 -1.60 14.80 -5.25
CA TRP A 46 -0.46 13.90 -4.99
C TRP A 46 0.36 14.29 -3.76
N GLU A 47 0.36 15.57 -3.39
CA GLU A 47 1.05 16.09 -2.21
C GLU A 47 0.38 15.64 -0.93
N VAL A 48 -0.95 15.71 -0.86
CA VAL A 48 -1.73 15.25 0.30
C VAL A 48 -1.53 13.75 0.51
N ILE A 49 -1.59 12.96 -0.57
CA ILE A 49 -1.37 11.51 -0.51
C ILE A 49 0.07 11.19 -0.06
N ALA A 50 1.05 11.93 -0.56
CA ALA A 50 2.45 11.75 -0.17
C ALA A 50 2.70 12.10 1.30
N ALA A 51 2.11 13.19 1.79
CA ALA A 51 2.16 13.55 3.20
C ALA A 51 1.54 12.47 4.09
N ALA A 52 0.39 11.91 3.70
CA ALA A 52 -0.27 10.84 4.44
C ALA A 52 0.56 9.53 4.47
N LEU A 53 1.29 9.22 3.40
CA LEU A 53 2.16 8.05 3.31
C LEU A 53 3.57 8.28 3.89
N GLY A 54 3.90 9.51 4.33
CA GLY A 54 5.23 9.84 4.86
C GLY A 54 6.36 9.75 3.83
N VAL A 55 6.05 9.94 2.54
CA VAL A 55 7.02 9.86 1.43
C VAL A 55 6.98 11.11 0.56
N SER A 56 7.94 11.28 -0.33
CA SER A 56 7.94 12.43 -1.24
C SER A 56 6.86 12.32 -2.32
N ARG A 57 6.38 13.47 -2.81
CA ARG A 57 5.43 13.55 -3.95
C ARG A 57 5.95 12.77 -5.16
N GLN A 58 7.23 12.89 -5.46
CA GLN A 58 7.89 12.19 -6.56
C GLN A 58 7.87 10.67 -6.34
N ALA A 59 8.10 10.20 -5.12
CA ALA A 59 8.06 8.76 -4.79
C ALA A 59 6.66 8.18 -4.99
N VAL A 60 5.61 8.85 -4.47
CA VAL A 60 4.22 8.42 -4.69
C VAL A 60 3.86 8.46 -6.16
N HIS A 61 4.19 9.55 -6.85
CA HIS A 61 3.88 9.67 -8.27
C HIS A 61 4.57 8.57 -9.08
N LYS A 62 5.85 8.29 -8.80
CA LYS A 62 6.58 7.19 -9.47
C LYS A 62 5.94 5.82 -9.17
N LYS A 63 5.51 5.56 -7.93
CA LYS A 63 4.94 4.27 -7.51
C LYS A 63 3.50 4.06 -8.02
N TYR A 64 2.70 5.11 -8.09
CA TYR A 64 1.24 4.99 -8.30
C TYR A 64 0.68 5.73 -9.54
N ALA A 65 1.45 6.58 -10.22
CA ALA A 65 0.96 7.38 -11.36
C ALA A 65 1.21 6.77 -12.76
N GLY A 66 1.80 5.57 -12.89
CA GLY A 66 1.95 4.89 -14.19
C GLY A 66 2.12 3.37 -14.02
N ARG A 67 1.43 2.50 -14.78
CA ARG A 67 0.96 2.59 -16.17
C ARG A 67 -0.56 2.72 -16.36
N PRO A 68 -1.03 3.48 -17.36
CA PRO A 68 -2.35 3.27 -17.96
C PRO A 68 -2.28 2.03 -18.86
N GLY A 69 -2.72 0.86 -18.38
CA GLY A 69 -2.75 -0.33 -19.24
C GLY A 69 -2.86 -1.68 -18.55
N LEU A 70 -3.87 -1.87 -17.70
CA LEU A 70 -4.44 -3.20 -17.45
C LEU A 70 -5.92 -3.16 -17.02
N LEU A 71 -6.44 -1.99 -16.63
CA LEU A 71 -7.86 -1.77 -16.33
C LEU A 71 -8.57 -0.82 -17.31
N GLY A 72 -7.93 -0.50 -18.45
CA GLY A 72 -8.36 0.57 -19.37
C GLY A 72 -8.69 0.17 -20.82
N ARG A 73 -8.93 -1.11 -21.13
CA ARG A 73 -9.51 -1.50 -22.44
C ARG A 73 -10.89 -2.13 -22.25
N ARG A 74 -11.92 -1.29 -22.23
CA ARG A 74 -13.22 -1.65 -22.81
C ARG A 74 -13.36 -0.81 -24.08
N LYS A 75 -12.90 -1.37 -25.20
CA LYS A 75 -13.16 -0.84 -26.53
C LYS A 75 -14.68 -0.96 -26.74
N ARG A 76 -15.38 0.16 -26.95
CA ARG A 76 -16.68 0.13 -27.62
C ARG A 76 -16.47 -0.17 -29.10
#